data_AF-A0A5J4ULN4-F1
#
_entry.id   AF-A0A5J4ULN4-F1
#
_cell.length_a   1.000
_cell.length_b   1.000
_cell.length_c   1.000
_cell.angle_alpha   90.00
_cell.angle_beta   90.00
_cell.angle_gamma   90.00
#
_symmetry.space_group_name_H-M   'P 1'
#
loop_
_entity.id
_entity.type
_entity.pdbx_description
1 polymer ?
#
loop_
_entity_poly.entity_id
_entity_poly.type
_entity_poly.pdbx_seq_one_letter_code
_entity_poly.pdbx_strand_id
1 'polypeptide(L)'
;MCLIMEFCSQGDLRKFILELQKKPLKERLMHFWAILSQMIRALDFMHSQGVVHRDIKPENIFVMEDGSVRLGDFGLAKEISSQDYATMAGTKVYMAAEVWQSKKTDYASDIFSVGIVAAELVTGKHPYESGTEQGTIERIKKGQASELPEFVPPEMKELITSMLCNEAKKRPTTKQIMEYETIRMYLWVQEEKEKQLEVAYRKANEASKRAIDTEAENDLLKQQLVIRPSQRRFRRAFSITSPNIQQQTQQASIVPQQAVPAPVLIGAPQLIVQEKINFTPLISYPDDVIINQNLFTHTNENDYNCTVLFNPVINSGITKFEIFTIQDIFKLGIAEESALYERKESPFPNREKRSILYKSDGTIHHIDFHMEGNSVFGKGHTIAMELNLNSNPTTLTFFLNNKEQNIYVTHIPAAVRFWVCISNKGSAFK
;
A
#
# COMPACT_ATOMS: atom_id res chain seq x y z
N MET A 1 -36.63 12.10 6.73
CA MET A 1 -35.23 12.61 6.71
C MET A 1 -34.48 11.81 5.67
N CYS A 2 -33.64 12.46 4.84
CA CYS A 2 -32.77 11.79 3.87
C CYS A 2 -31.33 12.22 4.16
N LEU A 3 -30.39 11.27 4.19
CA LEU A 3 -28.96 11.53 4.34
C LEU A 3 -28.29 11.14 3.02
N ILE A 4 -27.50 12.05 2.46
CA ILE A 4 -26.68 11.80 1.27
C ILE A 4 -25.25 11.60 1.77
N MET A 5 -24.66 10.44 1.46
CA MET A 5 -23.33 10.04 1.92
C MET A 5 -22.47 9.61 0.73
N GLU A 6 -21.16 9.49 0.94
CA GLU A 6 -20.27 8.93 -0.08
C GLU A 6 -20.65 7.48 -0.43
N PHE A 7 -20.49 7.11 -1.69
CA PHE A 7 -20.74 5.75 -2.16
C PHE A 7 -19.48 4.90 -2.04
N CYS A 8 -19.54 3.83 -1.25
CA CYS A 8 -18.43 2.90 -1.07
C CYS A 8 -18.47 1.79 -2.14
N SER A 9 -17.58 1.87 -3.13
CA SER A 9 -17.67 1.08 -4.36
C SER A 9 -17.47 -0.43 -4.18
N GLN A 10 -16.70 -0.88 -3.19
CA GLN A 10 -16.53 -2.32 -2.91
C GLN A 10 -17.58 -2.89 -1.95
N GLY A 11 -18.53 -2.06 -1.50
CA GLY A 11 -19.56 -2.46 -0.58
C GLY A 11 -19.05 -2.71 0.85
N ASP A 12 -19.80 -3.56 1.56
CA ASP A 12 -19.58 -3.85 2.97
C ASP A 12 -18.50 -4.93 3.22
N LEU A 13 -17.93 -4.90 4.42
CA LEU A 13 -16.86 -5.79 4.84
C LEU A 13 -17.36 -7.24 4.95
N ARG A 14 -18.66 -7.49 5.19
CA ARG A 14 -19.22 -8.84 5.17
C ARG A 14 -18.96 -9.52 3.83
N LYS A 15 -19.27 -8.86 2.72
CA LYS A 15 -18.97 -9.38 1.37
C LYS A 15 -17.48 -9.49 1.13
N PHE A 16 -16.71 -8.49 1.57
CA PHE A 16 -15.26 -8.49 1.40
C PHE A 16 -14.59 -9.67 2.12
N ILE A 17 -15.02 -10.04 3.33
CA ILE A 17 -14.51 -11.19 4.08
C ILE A 17 -14.69 -12.49 3.30
N LEU A 18 -15.82 -12.67 2.62
CA LEU A 18 -16.08 -13.87 1.79
C LEU A 18 -15.10 -13.96 0.61
N GLU A 19 -14.80 -12.83 -0.03
CA GLU A 19 -13.80 -12.79 -1.11
C GLU A 19 -12.37 -12.98 -0.57
N LEU A 20 -12.05 -12.43 0.60
CA LEU A 20 -10.77 -12.66 1.27
C LEU A 20 -10.51 -14.14 1.53
N GLN A 21 -11.52 -14.93 1.90
CA GLN A 21 -11.33 -16.37 2.15
C GLN A 21 -10.91 -17.17 0.91
N LYS A 22 -11.10 -16.62 -0.29
CA LYS A 22 -10.66 -17.23 -1.57
C LYS A 22 -9.21 -16.88 -1.91
N LYS A 23 -8.59 -15.95 -1.20
CA LYS A 23 -7.22 -15.48 -1.44
C LYS A 23 -6.18 -16.32 -0.70
N PRO A 24 -4.91 -16.31 -1.17
CA PRO A 24 -3.80 -16.88 -0.42
C PRO A 24 -3.72 -16.35 1.01
N LEU A 25 -3.29 -17.20 1.95
CA LEU A 25 -3.19 -16.84 3.36
C LEU A 25 -2.40 -15.55 3.59
N LYS A 26 -1.27 -15.41 2.88
CA LYS A 26 -0.41 -14.22 2.92
C LYS A 26 -1.18 -12.92 2.67
N GLU A 27 -2.03 -12.90 1.62
CA GLU A 27 -2.87 -11.74 1.31
C GLU A 27 -3.92 -11.49 2.40
N ARG A 28 -4.55 -12.54 2.93
CA ARG A 28 -5.53 -12.42 4.02
C ARG A 28 -4.93 -11.75 5.26
N LEU A 29 -3.72 -12.16 5.65
CA LEU A 29 -3.00 -11.60 6.80
C LEU A 29 -2.62 -10.12 6.58
N MET A 30 -2.26 -9.72 5.36
CA MET A 30 -2.03 -8.29 5.05
C MET A 30 -3.31 -7.46 5.15
N HIS A 31 -4.41 -7.95 4.57
CA HIS A 31 -5.69 -7.24 4.61
C HIS A 31 -6.22 -7.11 6.03
N PHE A 32 -6.01 -8.11 6.88
CA PHE A 32 -6.35 -8.03 8.30
C PHE A 32 -5.74 -6.78 8.95
N TRP A 33 -4.42 -6.57 8.82
CA TRP A 33 -3.75 -5.43 9.44
C TRP A 33 -4.16 -4.11 8.80
N ALA A 34 -4.28 -4.07 7.48
CA ALA A 34 -4.68 -2.86 6.75
C ALA A 34 -6.10 -2.40 7.13
N ILE A 35 -7.02 -3.33 7.37
CA ILE A 35 -8.41 -3.01 7.73
C ILE A 35 -8.52 -2.71 9.22
N LEU A 36 -7.93 -3.56 10.08
CA LEU A 36 -8.01 -3.39 11.53
C LEU A 36 -7.40 -2.04 11.96
N SER A 37 -6.24 -1.67 11.42
CA SER A 37 -5.60 -0.38 11.74
C SER A 37 -6.52 0.80 11.43
N GLN A 38 -7.14 0.83 10.25
CA GLN A 38 -8.08 1.89 9.85
C GLN A 38 -9.35 1.90 10.71
N MET A 39 -9.90 0.72 11.04
CA MET A 39 -11.04 0.62 11.96
C MET A 39 -10.71 1.20 13.34
N ILE A 40 -9.53 0.87 13.88
CA ILE A 40 -9.07 1.37 15.18
C ILE A 40 -8.84 2.88 15.14
N ARG A 41 -8.24 3.42 14.06
CA ARG A 41 -8.06 4.88 13.88
C ARG A 41 -9.40 5.61 13.84
N ALA A 42 -10.38 5.08 13.11
CA ALA A 42 -11.72 5.67 13.03
C ALA A 42 -12.45 5.61 14.39
N LEU A 43 -12.33 4.48 15.10
CA LEU A 43 -12.95 4.31 16.41
C LEU A 43 -12.28 5.18 17.48
N ASP A 44 -10.95 5.34 17.43
CA ASP A 44 -10.21 6.22 18.34
C ASP A 44 -10.71 7.66 18.21
N PHE A 45 -10.91 8.13 16.98
CA PHE A 45 -11.48 9.45 16.74
C PHE A 45 -12.85 9.58 17.43
N MET A 46 -13.77 8.63 17.25
CA MET A 46 -15.07 8.66 17.91
C MET A 46 -14.96 8.67 19.44
N HIS A 47 -14.15 7.77 20.00
CA HIS A 47 -13.95 7.65 21.45
C HIS A 47 -13.32 8.91 22.03
N SER A 48 -12.41 9.56 21.30
CA SER A 48 -11.81 10.86 21.68
C SER A 48 -12.83 11.99 21.75
N GLN A 49 -13.92 11.90 20.98
CA GLN A 49 -15.03 12.84 20.99
C GLN A 49 -16.14 12.44 21.98
N GLY A 50 -15.90 11.43 22.82
CA GLY A 50 -16.89 10.97 23.79
C GLY A 50 -18.01 10.12 23.19
N VAL A 51 -17.90 9.66 21.94
CA VAL A 51 -18.96 8.96 21.20
C VAL A 51 -18.70 7.45 21.18
N VAL A 52 -19.74 6.64 21.44
CA VAL A 52 -19.73 5.18 21.25
C VAL A 52 -20.53 4.81 20.01
N HIS A 53 -20.01 3.89 19.20
CA HIS A 53 -20.61 3.49 17.93
C HIS A 53 -21.83 2.56 18.13
N ARG A 54 -21.71 1.54 18.99
CA ARG A 54 -22.77 0.59 19.41
C ARG A 54 -23.26 -0.41 18.37
N ASP A 55 -22.92 -0.23 17.09
CA ASP A 55 -23.30 -1.17 16.03
C ASP A 55 -22.14 -1.53 15.08
N ILE A 56 -20.97 -1.81 15.65
CA ILE A 56 -19.80 -2.26 14.88
C ILE A 56 -20.03 -3.72 14.45
N LYS A 57 -20.12 -3.91 13.14
CA LYS A 57 -20.26 -5.22 12.48
C LYS A 57 -19.80 -5.12 11.02
N PRO A 58 -19.51 -6.24 10.34
CA PRO A 58 -18.98 -6.18 8.97
C PRO A 58 -19.92 -5.51 7.97
N GLU A 59 -21.24 -5.52 8.20
CA GLU A 59 -22.23 -4.85 7.34
C GLU A 59 -22.17 -3.31 7.43
N ASN A 60 -21.60 -2.77 8.51
CA ASN A 60 -21.47 -1.33 8.77
C ASN A 60 -20.04 -0.82 8.57
N ILE A 61 -19.16 -1.65 8.02
CA ILE A 61 -17.79 -1.29 7.68
C ILE A 61 -17.67 -1.43 6.18
N PHE A 62 -17.21 -0.39 5.49
CA PHE A 62 -17.17 -0.34 4.05
C PHE A 62 -15.74 -0.25 3.54
N VAL A 63 -15.49 -0.89 2.40
CA VAL A 63 -14.18 -0.88 1.74
C VAL A 63 -14.28 -0.07 0.45
N MET A 64 -13.27 0.76 0.21
CA MET A 64 -13.15 1.58 -1.00
C MET A 64 -12.26 0.89 -2.03
N GLU A 65 -12.33 1.32 -3.29
CA GLU A 65 -11.48 0.79 -4.37
C GLU A 65 -9.98 0.99 -4.11
N ASP A 66 -9.62 2.09 -3.45
CA ASP A 66 -8.24 2.39 -3.04
C ASP A 66 -7.77 1.58 -1.80
N GLY A 67 -8.63 0.73 -1.25
CA GLY A 67 -8.38 -0.06 -0.05
C GLY A 67 -8.55 0.71 1.27
N SER A 68 -9.04 1.94 1.22
CA SER A 68 -9.42 2.67 2.44
C SER A 68 -10.73 2.13 3.03
N VAL A 69 -10.89 2.29 4.34
CA VAL A 69 -12.03 1.77 5.09
C VAL A 69 -12.87 2.92 5.66
N ARG A 70 -14.19 2.76 5.66
CA ARG A 70 -15.15 3.67 6.29
C ARG A 70 -15.97 2.93 7.32
N LEU A 71 -15.98 3.44 8.54
CA LEU A 71 -16.96 3.02 9.55
C LEU A 71 -18.25 3.82 9.31
N GLY A 72 -19.37 3.13 9.16
CA GLY A 72 -20.66 3.73 8.84
C GLY A 72 -21.79 3.26 9.74
N ASP A 73 -22.99 3.76 9.44
CA ASP A 73 -24.22 3.57 10.22
C ASP A 73 -24.12 4.04 11.68
N PHE A 74 -24.11 5.37 11.83
CA PHE A 74 -24.18 6.04 13.12
C PHE A 74 -25.61 6.15 13.68
N GLY A 75 -26.57 5.40 13.15
CA GLY A 75 -27.98 5.47 13.58
C GLY A 75 -28.20 5.12 15.06
N LEU A 76 -27.24 4.42 15.66
CA LEU A 76 -27.23 4.06 17.08
C LEU A 76 -26.12 4.75 17.88
N ALA A 77 -25.28 5.57 17.24
CA ALA A 77 -24.18 6.25 17.91
C ALA A 77 -24.70 7.17 19.01
N LYS A 78 -23.99 7.25 20.14
CA LYS A 78 -24.40 8.07 21.28
C LYS A 78 -23.19 8.71 21.96
N GLU A 79 -23.31 9.99 22.27
CA GLU A 79 -22.39 10.67 23.18
C GLU A 79 -22.61 10.15 24.61
N ILE A 80 -21.54 9.80 25.30
CA ILE A 80 -21.58 9.32 26.67
C ILE A 80 -21.14 10.46 27.59
N SER A 81 -22.10 11.01 28.36
CA SER A 81 -21.81 11.89 29.49
C SER A 81 -21.43 11.05 30.72
N SER A 82 -20.74 11.64 31.70
CA SER A 82 -20.28 10.94 32.92
C SER A 82 -21.40 10.31 33.77
N GLN A 83 -22.66 10.61 33.48
CA GLN A 83 -23.84 10.05 34.17
C GLN A 83 -24.74 9.20 33.25
N ASP A 84 -24.48 9.17 31.94
CA ASP A 84 -25.35 8.52 30.97
C ASP A 84 -24.76 7.23 30.41
N TYR A 85 -25.59 6.21 30.37
CA TYR A 85 -25.31 4.97 29.64
C TYR A 85 -26.24 4.91 28.43
N ALA A 86 -25.82 4.20 27.38
CA ALA A 86 -26.70 3.89 26.26
C ALA A 86 -27.45 2.57 26.52
N THR A 87 -28.78 2.60 26.37
CA THR A 87 -29.67 1.42 26.45
C THR A 87 -29.27 0.37 25.42
N MET A 88 -29.50 -0.93 25.67
CA MET A 88 -29.20 -2.01 24.71
C MET A 88 -29.83 -1.76 23.32
N ALA A 89 -28.99 -1.66 22.29
CA ALA A 89 -29.36 -1.61 20.87
C ALA A 89 -28.18 -2.11 20.02
N GLY A 90 -28.42 -2.47 18.76
CA GLY A 90 -27.42 -3.01 17.81
C GLY A 90 -27.68 -4.47 17.41
N THR A 91 -26.80 -5.05 16.61
CA THR A 91 -26.87 -6.47 16.24
C THR A 91 -26.39 -7.37 17.37
N LYS A 92 -27.31 -8.14 17.95
CA LYS A 92 -27.13 -8.95 19.18
C LYS A 92 -25.88 -9.82 19.23
N VAL A 93 -25.51 -10.46 18.11
CA VAL A 93 -24.36 -11.38 18.06
C VAL A 93 -23.00 -10.66 18.11
N TYR A 94 -22.97 -9.33 17.98
CA TYR A 94 -21.76 -8.50 18.16
C TYR A 94 -21.67 -7.83 19.53
N MET A 95 -22.70 -7.97 20.37
CA MET A 95 -22.77 -7.31 21.68
C MET A 95 -21.93 -8.04 22.73
N ALA A 96 -21.13 -7.28 23.47
CA ALA A 96 -20.34 -7.80 24.59
C ALA A 96 -21.20 -8.36 25.74
N ALA A 97 -20.65 -9.29 26.52
CA ALA A 97 -21.35 -9.97 27.60
C ALA A 97 -21.93 -9.00 28.65
N GLU A 98 -21.20 -7.94 28.99
CA GLU A 98 -21.63 -6.92 29.95
C GLU A 98 -22.81 -6.07 29.46
N VAL A 99 -22.99 -5.91 28.13
CA VAL A 99 -24.15 -5.24 27.54
C VAL A 99 -25.41 -6.03 27.84
N TRP A 100 -25.33 -7.36 27.84
CA TRP A 100 -26.44 -8.24 28.20
C TRP A 100 -26.84 -8.15 29.67
N GLN A 101 -25.85 -8.00 30.55
CA GLN A 101 -26.02 -7.99 32.00
C GLN A 101 -26.49 -6.63 32.52
N SER A 102 -25.82 -5.55 32.07
CA SER A 102 -26.02 -4.20 32.60
C SER A 102 -26.95 -3.35 31.75
N LYS A 103 -27.25 -3.77 30.52
CA LYS A 103 -27.95 -2.96 29.49
C LYS A 103 -27.24 -1.63 29.18
N LYS A 104 -25.94 -1.54 29.48
CA LYS A 104 -25.08 -0.39 29.19
C LYS A 104 -24.08 -0.75 28.10
N THR A 105 -23.83 0.19 27.21
CA THR A 105 -22.75 0.14 26.21
C THR A 105 -21.76 1.25 26.52
N ASP A 106 -20.48 0.96 26.32
CA ASP A 106 -19.35 1.87 26.56
C ASP A 106 -18.24 1.65 25.51
N TYR A 107 -17.11 2.35 25.64
CA TYR A 107 -15.98 2.20 24.72
C TYR A 107 -15.45 0.76 24.67
N ALA A 108 -15.42 0.05 25.80
CA ALA A 108 -14.94 -1.33 25.85
C ALA A 108 -15.89 -2.30 25.13
N SER A 109 -17.18 -1.99 25.08
CA SER A 109 -18.18 -2.74 24.31
C SER A 109 -17.91 -2.64 22.81
N ASP A 110 -17.55 -1.46 22.29
CA ASP A 110 -17.14 -1.29 20.88
C ASP A 110 -15.88 -2.11 20.57
N ILE A 111 -14.88 -2.12 21.47
CA ILE A 111 -13.65 -2.91 21.29
C ILE A 111 -13.95 -4.40 21.18
N PHE A 112 -14.90 -4.92 21.95
CA PHE A 112 -15.32 -6.32 21.83
C PHE A 112 -15.93 -6.62 20.46
N SER A 113 -16.79 -5.73 19.96
CA SER A 113 -17.37 -5.86 18.63
C SER A 113 -16.29 -5.81 17.53
N VAL A 114 -15.27 -4.94 17.67
CA VAL A 114 -14.08 -4.96 16.80
C VAL A 114 -13.34 -6.28 16.89
N GLY A 115 -13.18 -6.86 18.09
CA GLY A 115 -12.55 -8.17 18.29
C GLY A 115 -13.26 -9.30 17.54
N ILE A 116 -14.59 -9.28 17.51
CA ILE A 116 -15.39 -10.22 16.72
C ILE A 116 -15.11 -10.04 15.23
N VAL A 117 -15.17 -8.80 14.74
CA VAL A 117 -14.88 -8.48 13.32
C VAL A 117 -13.45 -8.89 12.94
N ALA A 118 -12.48 -8.68 13.82
CA ALA A 118 -11.09 -9.05 13.62
C ALA A 118 -10.92 -10.58 13.48
N ALA A 119 -11.60 -11.36 14.33
CA ALA A 119 -11.61 -12.82 14.20
C ALA A 119 -12.26 -13.27 12.87
N GLU A 120 -13.34 -12.61 12.44
CA GLU A 120 -14.01 -12.90 11.18
C GLU A 120 -13.15 -12.54 9.96
N LEU A 121 -12.43 -11.41 10.00
CA LEU A 121 -11.49 -11.00 8.94
C LEU A 121 -10.49 -12.12 8.63
N VAL A 122 -9.89 -12.71 9.67
CA VAL A 122 -8.85 -13.71 9.49
C VAL A 122 -9.40 -15.12 9.24
N THR A 123 -10.52 -15.50 9.85
CA THR A 123 -11.03 -16.89 9.78
C THR A 123 -12.21 -17.08 8.83
N GLY A 124 -12.89 -16.01 8.44
CA GLY A 124 -14.17 -16.05 7.74
C GLY A 124 -15.36 -16.49 8.60
N LYS A 125 -15.16 -16.72 9.91
CA LYS A 125 -16.17 -17.27 10.81
C LYS A 125 -16.33 -16.44 12.07
N HIS A 126 -17.56 -16.35 12.56
CA HIS A 126 -17.85 -15.68 13.82
C HIS A 126 -17.27 -16.50 14.98
N PRO A 127 -16.46 -15.93 15.90
CA PRO A 127 -15.74 -16.68 16.94
C PRO A 127 -16.68 -17.41 17.90
N TYR A 128 -17.89 -16.89 18.11
CA TYR A 128 -18.92 -17.50 18.96
C TYR A 128 -20.02 -18.22 18.18
N GLU A 129 -19.83 -18.47 16.88
CA GLU A 129 -20.85 -19.10 16.03
C GLU A 129 -21.42 -20.38 16.67
N SER A 130 -22.73 -20.51 16.57
CA SER A 130 -23.47 -21.73 16.89
C SER A 130 -24.59 -21.92 15.87
N GLY A 131 -25.30 -23.04 15.92
CA GLY A 131 -26.42 -23.30 15.00
C GLY A 131 -27.62 -22.36 15.15
N THR A 132 -27.68 -21.49 16.17
CA THR A 132 -28.79 -20.52 16.38
C THR A 132 -28.28 -19.19 16.92
N GLU A 133 -29.00 -18.09 16.66
CA GLU A 133 -28.69 -16.77 17.25
C GLU A 133 -28.60 -16.85 18.78
N GLN A 134 -29.56 -17.52 19.43
CA GLN A 134 -29.59 -17.65 20.88
C GLN A 134 -28.38 -18.44 21.41
N GLY A 135 -27.97 -19.51 20.72
CA GLY A 135 -26.76 -20.25 21.08
C GLY A 135 -25.50 -19.39 20.97
N THR A 136 -25.42 -18.53 19.96
CA THR A 136 -24.28 -17.61 19.77
C THR A 136 -24.24 -16.59 20.90
N ILE A 137 -25.39 -16.02 21.26
CA ILE A 137 -25.52 -15.11 22.41
C ILE A 137 -25.09 -15.78 23.72
N GLU A 138 -25.53 -17.02 23.97
CA GLU A 138 -25.14 -17.75 25.18
C GLU A 138 -23.64 -18.06 25.24
N ARG A 139 -23.00 -18.35 24.10
CA ARG A 139 -21.55 -18.51 24.03
C ARG A 139 -20.81 -17.21 24.33
N ILE A 140 -21.29 -16.08 23.81
CA ILE A 140 -20.73 -14.74 24.09
C ILE A 140 -20.78 -14.45 25.59
N LYS A 141 -21.95 -14.61 26.22
CA LYS A 141 -22.12 -14.35 27.67
C LYS A 141 -21.19 -15.19 28.54
N LYS A 142 -20.84 -16.40 28.09
CA LYS A 142 -19.95 -17.34 28.78
C LYS A 142 -18.47 -17.16 28.40
N GLY A 143 -18.13 -16.25 27.49
CA GLY A 143 -16.76 -16.08 26.98
C GLY A 143 -16.24 -17.28 26.18
N GLN A 144 -17.12 -18.11 25.60
CA GLN A 144 -16.77 -19.34 24.90
C GLN A 144 -16.45 -19.08 23.42
N ALA A 145 -15.41 -18.30 23.15
CA ALA A 145 -14.90 -18.12 21.80
C ALA A 145 -14.26 -19.44 21.30
N SER A 146 -14.40 -19.72 20.02
CA SER A 146 -13.66 -20.81 19.37
C SER A 146 -12.18 -20.45 19.30
N GLU A 147 -11.32 -21.46 19.42
CA GLU A 147 -9.88 -21.25 19.32
C GLU A 147 -9.49 -20.77 17.91
N LEU A 148 -8.59 -19.79 17.84
CA LEU A 148 -8.08 -19.29 16.57
C LEU A 148 -7.18 -20.35 15.92
N PRO A 149 -7.36 -20.64 14.61
CA PRO A 149 -6.59 -21.65 13.90
C PRO A 149 -5.07 -21.47 14.01
N GLU A 150 -4.30 -22.56 13.86
CA GLU A 150 -2.83 -22.54 13.94
C GLU A 150 -2.18 -21.60 12.94
N PHE A 151 -2.77 -21.43 11.75
CA PHE A 151 -2.26 -20.53 10.71
C PHE A 151 -2.30 -19.05 11.09
N VAL A 152 -3.06 -18.67 12.13
CA VAL A 152 -3.15 -17.28 12.59
C VAL A 152 -1.88 -16.95 13.40
N PRO A 153 -1.10 -15.93 13.02
CA PRO A 153 0.12 -15.55 13.72
C PRO A 153 -0.11 -15.27 15.23
N PRO A 154 0.87 -15.57 16.10
CA PRO A 154 0.74 -15.35 17.55
C PRO A 154 0.36 -13.92 17.94
N GLU A 155 0.97 -12.91 17.32
CA GLU A 155 0.67 -11.49 17.56
C GLU A 155 -0.80 -11.15 17.27
N MET A 156 -1.35 -11.66 16.15
CA MET A 156 -2.77 -11.49 15.83
C MET A 156 -3.67 -12.21 16.84
N LYS A 157 -3.30 -13.43 17.23
CA LYS A 157 -4.06 -14.20 18.23
C LYS A 157 -4.13 -13.46 19.56
N GLU A 158 -3.00 -12.93 20.02
CA GLU A 158 -2.91 -12.16 21.25
C GLU A 158 -3.81 -10.92 21.18
N LEU A 159 -3.69 -10.13 20.12
CA LEU A 159 -4.48 -8.91 19.94
C LEU A 159 -5.99 -9.21 19.87
N ILE A 160 -6.42 -10.18 19.05
CA ILE A 160 -7.83 -10.58 18.95
C ILE A 160 -8.35 -11.07 20.30
N THR A 161 -7.59 -11.92 20.99
CA THR A 161 -8.00 -12.47 22.30
C THR A 161 -8.10 -11.39 23.37
N SER A 162 -7.21 -10.39 23.35
CA SER A 162 -7.26 -9.26 24.28
C SER A 162 -8.52 -8.41 24.09
N MET A 163 -8.95 -8.17 22.84
CA MET A 163 -10.20 -7.47 22.53
C MET A 163 -11.44 -8.29 22.90
N LEU A 164 -11.38 -9.61 22.78
CA LEU A 164 -12.44 -10.55 23.14
C LEU A 164 -12.47 -10.92 24.63
N CYS A 165 -11.67 -10.25 25.48
CA CYS A 165 -11.65 -10.52 26.91
C CYS A 165 -13.05 -10.35 27.53
N ASN A 166 -13.50 -11.33 28.31
CA ASN A 166 -14.83 -11.29 28.94
C ASN A 166 -14.95 -10.17 29.99
N GLU A 167 -13.83 -9.77 30.61
CA GLU A 167 -13.77 -8.64 31.53
C GLU A 167 -13.53 -7.34 30.74
N ALA A 168 -14.56 -6.51 30.58
CA ALA A 168 -14.51 -5.28 29.78
C ALA A 168 -13.32 -4.36 30.13
N LYS A 169 -12.99 -4.22 31.42
CA LYS A 169 -11.88 -3.37 31.90
C LYS A 169 -10.48 -3.87 31.53
N LYS A 170 -10.35 -5.15 31.15
CA LYS A 170 -9.08 -5.76 30.72
C LYS A 170 -8.87 -5.64 29.21
N ARG A 171 -9.90 -5.25 28.45
CA ARG A 171 -9.75 -5.00 27.01
C ARG A 171 -8.88 -3.76 26.80
N PRO A 172 -8.03 -3.74 25.77
CA PRO A 172 -7.24 -2.57 25.46
C PRO A 172 -8.14 -1.45 24.93
N THR A 173 -7.74 -0.21 25.20
CA THR A 173 -8.31 0.98 24.56
C THR A 173 -7.83 1.10 23.11
N THR A 174 -8.51 1.89 22.29
CA THR A 174 -8.05 2.22 20.92
C THR A 174 -6.63 2.75 20.91
N LYS A 175 -6.26 3.63 21.86
CA LYS A 175 -4.91 4.17 22.01
C LYS A 175 -3.86 3.09 22.25
N GLN A 176 -4.14 2.15 23.16
CA GLN A 176 -3.25 1.02 23.42
C GLN A 176 -3.11 0.10 22.20
N ILE A 177 -4.19 -0.12 21.44
CA ILE A 177 -4.11 -0.90 20.19
C ILE A 177 -3.27 -0.17 19.14
N MET A 178 -3.39 1.16 19.05
CA MET A 178 -2.56 1.97 18.13
C MET A 178 -1.07 1.99 18.51
N GLU A 179 -0.68 1.57 19.72
CA GLU A 179 0.73 1.46 20.11
C GLU A 179 1.41 0.20 19.54
N TYR A 180 0.64 -0.79 19.07
CA TYR A 180 1.20 -1.98 18.41
C TYR A 180 2.00 -1.57 17.17
N GLU A 181 3.24 -2.07 17.06
CA GLU A 181 4.17 -1.67 15.99
C GLU A 181 3.58 -1.94 14.61
N THR A 182 2.98 -3.11 14.41
CA THR A 182 2.34 -3.49 13.16
C THR A 182 1.16 -2.56 12.83
N ILE A 183 0.36 -2.16 13.82
CA ILE A 183 -0.73 -1.19 13.61
C ILE A 183 -0.15 0.17 13.19
N ARG A 184 0.87 0.69 13.88
CA ARG A 184 1.54 1.95 13.53
C ARG A 184 2.09 1.94 12.11
N MET A 185 2.72 0.84 11.70
CA MET A 185 3.24 0.69 10.35
C MET A 185 2.11 0.79 9.30
N TYR A 186 1.01 0.07 9.49
CA TYR A 186 -0.10 0.13 8.53
C TYR A 186 -0.82 1.49 8.54
N LEU A 187 -0.92 2.16 9.69
CA LEU A 187 -1.44 3.53 9.76
C LEU A 187 -0.56 4.51 8.99
N TRP A 188 0.75 4.44 9.18
CA TRP A 188 1.70 5.28 8.45
C TRP A 188 1.61 5.07 6.93
N VAL A 189 1.51 3.80 6.48
CA VAL A 189 1.31 3.47 5.06
C VAL A 189 0.03 4.11 4.51
N GLN A 190 -1.06 4.09 5.28
CA GLN A 190 -2.32 4.72 4.86
C GLN A 190 -2.21 6.24 4.81
N GLU A 191 -1.58 6.87 5.80
CA GLU A 191 -1.35 8.32 5.81
C GLU A 191 -0.50 8.78 4.62
N GLU A 192 0.51 8.02 4.22
CA GLU A 192 1.33 8.35 3.05
C GLU A 192 0.53 8.21 1.75
N LYS A 193 -0.31 7.17 1.63
CA LYS A 193 -1.24 7.02 0.51
C LYS A 193 -2.21 8.20 0.42
N GLU A 194 -2.79 8.61 1.55
CA GLU A 194 -3.70 9.75 1.64
C GLU A 194 -3.01 11.05 1.20
N LYS A 195 -1.77 11.31 1.64
CA LYS A 195 -0.98 12.47 1.21
C LYS A 195 -0.69 12.46 -0.29
N GLN A 196 -0.29 11.31 -0.83
CA GLN A 196 -0.01 11.18 -2.27
C GLN A 196 -1.27 11.43 -3.10
N LEU A 197 -2.40 10.88 -2.66
CA LEU A 197 -3.69 11.08 -3.30
C LEU A 197 -4.10 12.56 -3.24
N GLU A 198 -3.89 13.24 -2.11
CA GLU A 198 -4.17 14.67 -1.97
C GLU A 198 -3.30 15.52 -2.92
N VAL A 199 -2.00 15.21 -3.03
CA VAL A 199 -1.10 15.88 -4.00
C VAL A 199 -1.56 15.63 -5.43
N ALA A 200 -1.98 14.42 -5.77
CA ALA A 200 -2.50 14.08 -7.09
C ALA A 200 -3.78 14.88 -7.41
N TYR A 201 -4.72 14.96 -6.45
CA TYR A 201 -5.94 15.76 -6.58
C TYR A 201 -5.64 17.25 -6.77
N ARG A 202 -4.71 17.82 -6.01
CA ARG A 202 -4.31 19.24 -6.17
C ARG A 202 -3.74 19.50 -7.56
N LYS A 203 -2.83 18.64 -8.05
CA LYS A 203 -2.26 18.75 -9.40
C LYS A 203 -3.32 18.63 -10.49
N ALA A 204 -4.27 17.70 -10.35
CA ALA A 204 -5.37 17.54 -11.31
C ALA A 204 -6.28 18.78 -11.36
N ASN A 205 -6.61 19.35 -10.21
CA ASN A 205 -7.41 20.58 -10.13
C ASN A 205 -6.68 21.79 -10.74
N GLU A 206 -5.38 21.94 -10.49
CA GLU A 206 -4.57 22.99 -11.11
C GLU A 206 -4.48 22.82 -12.63
N ALA A 207 -4.29 21.60 -13.12
CA ALA A 207 -4.26 21.31 -14.55
C ALA A 207 -5.62 21.61 -15.22
N SER A 208 -6.73 21.23 -14.58
CA SER A 208 -8.08 21.54 -15.04
C SER A 208 -8.33 23.05 -15.12
N LYS A 209 -7.92 23.80 -14.09
CA LYS A 209 -8.00 25.27 -14.10
C LYS A 209 -7.19 25.90 -15.23
N ARG A 210 -5.94 25.46 -15.42
CA ARG A 210 -5.09 25.96 -16.53
C ARG A 210 -5.69 25.64 -17.91
N ALA A 211 -6.32 24.49 -18.07
CA ALA A 211 -6.99 24.13 -19.32
C ALA A 211 -8.15 25.08 -19.63
N ILE A 212 -8.97 25.39 -18.62
CA ILE A 212 -10.07 26.38 -18.74
C ILE A 212 -9.53 27.77 -19.08
N ASP A 213 -8.49 28.23 -18.39
CA ASP A 213 -7.87 29.54 -18.64
C ASP A 213 -7.30 29.62 -20.08
N THR A 214 -6.64 28.54 -20.55
CA THR A 214 -6.07 28.45 -21.90
C THR A 214 -7.17 28.42 -22.98
N GLU A 215 -8.29 27.74 -22.72
CA GLU A 215 -9.44 27.72 -23.63
C GLU A 215 -10.09 29.10 -23.74
N ALA A 216 -10.25 29.81 -22.61
CA ALA A 216 -10.76 31.18 -22.58
C ALA A 216 -9.84 32.16 -23.35
N GLU A 217 -8.51 32.04 -23.22
CA GLU A 217 -7.56 32.86 -23.95
C GLU A 217 -7.61 32.59 -25.47
N ASN A 218 -7.69 31.32 -25.87
CA ASN A 218 -7.83 30.94 -27.27
C ASN A 218 -9.13 31.46 -27.90
N ASP A 219 -10.24 31.45 -27.16
CA ASP A 219 -11.50 31.98 -27.64
C ASP A 219 -11.49 33.51 -27.76
N LEU A 220 -10.81 34.21 -26.84
CA LEU A 220 -10.57 35.65 -26.96
C LEU A 220 -9.74 35.99 -28.21
N LEU A 221 -8.67 35.24 -28.47
CA LEU A 221 -7.83 35.38 -29.67
C LEU A 221 -8.63 35.16 -30.96
N LYS A 222 -9.49 34.14 -31.01
CA LYS A 222 -10.40 33.91 -32.15
C LYS A 222 -11.35 35.09 -32.37
N GLN A 223 -11.93 35.65 -31.30
CA GLN A 223 -12.80 36.82 -31.41
C GLN A 223 -12.04 38.07 -31.93
N GLN A 224 -10.80 38.29 -31.49
CA GLN A 224 -9.96 39.39 -32.00
C GLN A 224 -9.57 39.22 -33.48
N LEU A 225 -9.37 37.99 -33.94
CA LEU A 225 -9.07 37.70 -35.35
C LEU A 225 -10.28 37.94 -36.27
N VAL A 226 -11.50 37.76 -35.77
CA VAL A 226 -12.75 38.04 -36.52
C VAL A 226 -13.01 39.55 -36.68
N ILE A 227 -12.48 40.40 -35.79
CA ILE A 227 -12.74 41.86 -35.79
C ILE A 227 -11.75 42.67 -36.66
N ARG A 228 -10.73 42.06 -37.28
CA ARG A 228 -9.83 42.81 -38.20
C ARG A 228 -10.54 43.12 -39.53
N PRO A 229 -10.81 44.40 -39.87
CA PRO A 229 -11.36 44.73 -41.18
C PRO A 229 -10.32 44.42 -42.26
N SER A 230 -10.80 43.85 -43.34
CA SER A 230 -10.07 43.53 -44.57
C SER A 230 -9.40 44.75 -45.19
N GLN A 231 -8.17 45.08 -44.76
CA GLN A 231 -7.30 45.97 -45.53
C GLN A 231 -6.68 45.20 -46.70
N ARG A 232 -7.46 45.09 -47.78
CA ARG A 232 -6.93 44.84 -49.13
C ARG A 232 -6.18 46.09 -49.60
N ARG A 233 -4.87 46.00 -49.80
CA ARG A 233 -4.13 46.85 -50.74
C ARG A 233 -3.22 46.00 -51.63
N PHE A 234 -3.18 46.43 -52.88
CA PHE A 234 -2.80 45.74 -54.11
C PHE A 234 -1.27 45.58 -54.33
N ARG A 235 -0.91 44.48 -55.01
CA ARG A 235 0.24 44.25 -55.95
C ARG A 235 1.67 44.23 -55.34
N ARG A 236 2.61 43.38 -55.78
CA ARG A 236 2.84 42.73 -57.09
C ARG A 236 3.86 41.56 -56.97
N ALA A 237 3.60 40.51 -57.76
CA ALA A 237 4.54 39.55 -58.38
C ALA A 237 5.58 38.81 -57.52
N PHE A 238 5.45 37.48 -57.40
CA PHE A 238 6.30 36.50 -58.11
C PHE A 238 5.65 35.10 -57.98
N SER A 239 5.28 34.55 -59.14
CA SER A 239 4.95 33.14 -59.40
C SER A 239 6.27 32.43 -59.71
N ILE A 240 6.58 31.13 -59.52
CA ILE A 240 5.93 29.81 -59.56
C ILE A 240 7.00 28.91 -58.85
N THR A 241 6.75 27.92 -57.97
CA THR A 241 6.35 26.53 -58.27
C THR A 241 6.30 25.70 -56.99
N SER A 242 5.17 25.03 -56.74
CA SER A 242 5.07 23.70 -56.11
C SER A 242 3.65 23.17 -56.36
N PRO A 243 3.46 21.98 -56.96
CA PRO A 243 2.12 21.43 -57.16
C PRO A 243 1.69 20.48 -56.02
N ASN A 244 0.45 20.71 -55.61
CA ASN A 244 -0.61 19.73 -55.30
C ASN A 244 -0.54 18.91 -54.00
N ILE A 245 -1.26 19.40 -52.98
CA ILE A 245 -2.12 18.57 -52.13
C ILE A 245 -3.57 19.00 -52.41
N GLN A 246 -4.35 18.12 -53.05
CA GLN A 246 -5.79 18.26 -53.19
C GLN A 246 -6.46 17.91 -51.85
N GLN A 247 -7.10 18.91 -51.24
CA GLN A 247 -8.20 18.70 -50.31
C GLN A 247 -9.51 18.72 -51.11
N GLN A 248 -10.34 17.69 -50.96
CA GLN A 248 -11.77 17.78 -51.26
C GLN A 248 -12.57 17.73 -49.96
N THR A 249 -13.44 18.72 -49.86
CA THR A 249 -14.33 19.09 -48.77
C THR A 249 -15.55 18.18 -48.62
N GLN A 250 -15.92 17.97 -47.35
CA GLN A 250 -17.26 17.96 -46.74
C GLN A 250 -18.35 17.03 -47.28
N GLN A 251 -18.92 16.24 -46.37
CA GLN A 251 -20.37 16.21 -46.15
C GLN A 251 -20.71 15.71 -44.73
N ALA A 252 -21.84 16.20 -44.23
CA ALA A 252 -22.28 16.21 -42.84
C ALA A 252 -23.11 14.97 -42.43
N SER A 253 -23.25 14.84 -41.10
CA SER A 253 -24.33 14.18 -40.37
C SER A 253 -24.29 12.66 -40.21
N ILE A 254 -24.15 12.20 -38.96
CA ILE A 254 -25.02 11.26 -38.21
C ILE A 254 -24.29 10.91 -36.92
N VAL A 255 -24.95 11.10 -35.77
CA VAL A 255 -24.50 10.62 -34.46
C VAL A 255 -24.77 9.11 -34.37
N PRO A 256 -23.78 8.25 -34.11
CA PRO A 256 -24.05 6.88 -33.68
C PRO A 256 -23.92 6.77 -32.15
N GLN A 257 -24.94 6.16 -31.56
CA GLN A 257 -24.96 5.68 -30.17
C GLN A 257 -23.70 4.88 -29.84
N GLN A 258 -23.13 5.12 -28.65
CA GLN A 258 -22.02 4.36 -28.11
C GLN A 258 -22.40 2.87 -28.00
N ALA A 259 -21.74 2.04 -28.80
CA ALA A 259 -21.80 0.60 -28.69
C ALA A 259 -21.06 0.15 -27.41
N VAL A 260 -21.71 -0.73 -26.64
CA VAL A 260 -21.13 -1.46 -25.52
C VAL A 260 -19.94 -2.29 -26.03
N PRO A 261 -18.75 -2.26 -25.39
CA PRO A 261 -17.63 -3.07 -25.86
C PRO A 261 -17.95 -4.56 -25.68
N ALA A 262 -17.73 -5.33 -26.75
CA ALA A 262 -17.85 -6.78 -26.74
C ALA A 262 -16.84 -7.45 -25.78
N PRO A 263 -17.12 -8.67 -25.28
CA PRO A 263 -16.26 -9.34 -24.31
C PRO A 263 -14.89 -9.66 -24.92
N VAL A 264 -13.82 -9.35 -24.17
CA VAL A 264 -12.46 -9.71 -24.51
C VAL A 264 -12.34 -11.24 -24.48
N LEU A 265 -12.11 -11.85 -25.65
CA LEU A 265 -11.69 -13.24 -25.77
C LEU A 265 -10.32 -13.40 -25.09
N ILE A 266 -10.26 -14.25 -24.06
CA ILE A 266 -9.02 -14.61 -23.37
C ILE A 266 -8.11 -15.34 -24.36
N GLY A 267 -7.08 -14.65 -24.84
CA GLY A 267 -6.00 -15.25 -25.62
C GLY A 267 -5.15 -16.20 -24.76
N ALA A 268 -4.63 -17.25 -25.40
CA ALA A 268 -3.73 -18.23 -24.80
C ALA A 268 -2.52 -17.58 -24.09
N PRO A 269 -1.90 -18.27 -23.10
CA PRO A 269 -0.81 -17.69 -22.32
C PRO A 269 0.37 -17.34 -23.23
N GLN A 270 0.73 -16.05 -23.29
CA GLN A 270 1.94 -15.62 -23.97
C GLN A 270 3.17 -16.12 -23.19
N LEU A 271 4.13 -16.71 -23.92
CA LEU A 271 5.45 -17.03 -23.39
C LEU A 271 6.11 -15.74 -22.88
N ILE A 272 6.34 -15.65 -21.57
CA ILE A 272 7.03 -14.51 -20.96
C ILE A 272 8.50 -14.54 -21.40
N VAL A 273 8.89 -13.64 -22.28
CA VAL A 273 10.29 -13.44 -22.66
C VAL A 273 10.98 -12.65 -21.52
N GLN A 274 11.98 -13.25 -20.88
CA GLN A 274 12.83 -12.56 -19.92
C GLN A 274 13.80 -11.62 -20.68
N GLU A 275 13.49 -10.34 -20.71
CA GLU A 275 14.37 -9.33 -21.31
C GLU A 275 15.51 -8.97 -20.35
N LYS A 276 16.75 -9.04 -20.83
CA LYS A 276 17.92 -8.68 -20.02
C LYS A 276 18.08 -7.16 -20.00
N ILE A 277 17.96 -6.56 -18.82
CA ILE A 277 18.19 -5.12 -18.64
C ILE A 277 19.70 -4.86 -18.60
N ASN A 278 20.18 -4.01 -19.51
CA ASN A 278 21.56 -3.51 -19.44
C ASN A 278 21.67 -2.50 -18.30
N PHE A 279 22.71 -2.62 -17.48
CA PHE A 279 22.92 -1.73 -16.35
C PHE A 279 24.17 -0.85 -16.51
N THR A 280 24.21 0.26 -15.79
CA THR A 280 25.40 1.09 -15.65
C THR A 280 25.64 1.41 -14.18
N PRO A 281 26.82 1.10 -13.62
CA PRO A 281 27.13 1.41 -12.24
C PRO A 281 27.31 2.93 -12.05
N LEU A 282 26.79 3.43 -10.93
CA LEU A 282 26.99 4.78 -10.45
C LEU A 282 27.76 4.69 -9.14
N ILE A 283 29.00 5.20 -9.16
CA ILE A 283 29.93 5.16 -8.04
C ILE A 283 30.42 6.58 -7.79
N SER A 284 30.28 7.06 -6.57
CA SER A 284 30.67 8.42 -6.20
C SER A 284 32.20 8.62 -6.23
N TYR A 285 32.97 7.55 -6.00
CA TYR A 285 34.44 7.56 -5.96
C TYR A 285 35.01 6.35 -6.73
N PRO A 286 35.28 6.50 -8.04
CA PRO A 286 35.73 5.40 -8.89
C PRO A 286 37.02 4.72 -8.44
N ASP A 287 37.90 5.43 -7.74
CA ASP A 287 39.17 4.86 -7.27
C ASP A 287 39.00 3.77 -6.20
N ASP A 288 37.86 3.74 -5.49
CA ASP A 288 37.59 2.78 -4.41
C ASP A 288 37.10 1.41 -4.96
N VAL A 289 36.76 1.31 -6.26
CA VAL A 289 36.27 0.08 -6.89
C VAL A 289 36.89 -0.15 -8.27
N ILE A 290 37.58 -1.27 -8.44
CA ILE A 290 37.95 -1.76 -9.78
C ILE A 290 36.75 -2.48 -10.37
N ILE A 291 36.33 -2.03 -11.55
CA ILE A 291 35.28 -2.66 -12.34
C ILE A 291 35.91 -3.34 -13.54
N ASN A 292 35.76 -4.66 -13.67
CA ASN A 292 36.14 -5.41 -14.86
C ASN A 292 34.91 -6.13 -15.42
N GLN A 293 34.33 -5.57 -16.48
CA GLN A 293 33.02 -5.99 -17.00
C GLN A 293 31.94 -5.88 -15.91
N ASN A 294 31.50 -7.02 -15.36
CA ASN A 294 30.52 -7.10 -14.29
C ASN A 294 31.16 -7.42 -12.92
N LEU A 295 32.48 -7.59 -12.85
CA LEU A 295 33.17 -7.84 -11.59
C LEU A 295 33.49 -6.51 -10.91
N PHE A 296 33.01 -6.35 -9.68
CA PHE A 296 33.27 -5.20 -8.82
C PHE A 296 34.15 -5.64 -7.65
N THR A 297 35.30 -5.01 -7.48
CA THR A 297 36.28 -5.36 -6.43
C THR A 297 36.70 -4.11 -5.66
N HIS A 298 36.58 -4.14 -4.33
CA HIS A 298 37.05 -3.06 -3.47
C HIS A 298 38.57 -2.97 -3.49
N THR A 299 39.11 -1.79 -3.79
CA THR A 299 40.55 -1.58 -4.04
C THR A 299 41.30 -1.15 -2.79
N ASN A 300 40.61 -0.45 -1.90
CA ASN A 300 41.24 0.37 -0.88
C ASN A 300 41.57 -0.46 0.38
N GLU A 301 42.69 -0.13 1.04
CA GLU A 301 43.14 -0.81 2.27
C GLU A 301 42.41 -0.31 3.52
N ASN A 302 41.62 0.75 3.39
CA ASN A 302 40.81 1.29 4.46
C ASN A 302 39.43 0.61 4.46
N ASP A 303 38.95 0.22 5.64
CA ASP A 303 37.68 -0.51 5.86
C ASP A 303 36.43 0.38 5.64
N TYR A 304 36.41 1.18 4.57
CA TYR A 304 35.32 2.12 4.29
C TYR A 304 34.23 1.48 3.43
N ASN A 305 32.97 1.80 3.73
CA ASN A 305 31.84 1.40 2.89
C ASN A 305 31.91 2.14 1.54
N CYS A 306 31.88 1.35 0.46
CA CYS A 306 31.64 1.81 -0.89
C CYS A 306 30.33 1.22 -1.42
N THR A 307 29.38 2.10 -1.75
CA THR A 307 28.07 1.72 -2.29
C THR A 307 28.05 1.92 -3.79
N VAL A 308 27.80 0.84 -4.53
CA VAL A 308 27.62 0.85 -5.99
C VAL A 308 26.12 0.88 -6.28
N LEU A 309 25.64 1.95 -6.90
CA LEU A 309 24.26 2.08 -7.39
C LEU A 309 24.17 1.59 -8.84
N PHE A 310 23.00 1.12 -9.27
CA PHE A 310 22.79 0.64 -10.65
C PHE A 310 21.70 1.44 -11.37
N ASN A 311 22.00 1.91 -12.58
CA ASN A 311 21.04 2.39 -13.57
C ASN A 311 20.61 1.23 -14.49
N PRO A 312 19.39 1.24 -15.07
CA PRO A 312 18.39 2.30 -14.98
C PRO A 312 17.64 2.29 -13.63
N VAL A 313 16.94 3.39 -13.33
CA VAL A 313 15.90 3.39 -12.29
C VAL A 313 14.78 2.45 -12.74
N ILE A 314 14.33 1.58 -11.84
CA ILE A 314 13.22 0.67 -12.11
C ILE A 314 11.94 1.34 -11.63
N ASN A 315 11.00 1.54 -12.53
CA ASN A 315 9.74 2.26 -12.28
C ASN A 315 8.47 1.52 -12.74
N SER A 316 8.61 0.32 -13.29
CA SER A 316 7.50 -0.53 -13.70
C SER A 316 7.96 -1.99 -13.86
N GLY A 317 7.01 -2.92 -13.93
CA GLY A 317 7.29 -4.31 -14.26
C GLY A 317 7.75 -5.17 -13.08
N ILE A 318 8.14 -6.40 -13.42
CA ILE A 318 8.81 -7.34 -12.51
C ILE A 318 10.27 -7.40 -12.92
N THR A 319 11.18 -7.00 -12.02
CA THR A 319 12.61 -6.95 -12.26
C THR A 319 13.35 -7.78 -11.22
N LYS A 320 14.20 -8.69 -11.68
CA LYS A 320 15.09 -9.49 -10.81
C LYS A 320 16.53 -8.99 -10.95
N PHE A 321 17.10 -8.55 -9.84
CA PHE A 321 18.52 -8.19 -9.72
C PHE A 321 19.26 -9.31 -8.99
N GLU A 322 20.30 -9.86 -9.60
CA GLU A 322 21.03 -11.00 -9.09
C GLU A 322 22.53 -10.71 -9.06
N ILE A 323 23.18 -11.10 -7.96
CA ILE A 323 24.63 -11.01 -7.79
C ILE A 323 25.21 -12.33 -7.31
N PHE A 324 26.48 -12.56 -7.67
CA PHE A 324 27.28 -13.65 -7.13
C PHE A 324 28.41 -13.10 -6.25
N THR A 325 28.47 -13.55 -5.01
CA THR A 325 29.49 -13.10 -4.04
C THR A 325 30.79 -13.88 -4.24
N ILE A 326 31.86 -13.19 -4.65
CA ILE A 326 33.18 -13.81 -4.85
C ILE A 326 34.00 -13.77 -3.56
N GLN A 327 33.87 -12.67 -2.82
CA GLN A 327 34.41 -12.48 -1.48
C GLN A 327 33.35 -11.74 -0.66
N ASP A 328 33.37 -11.89 0.67
CA ASP A 328 32.31 -11.39 1.55
C ASP A 328 31.96 -9.92 1.27
N ILE A 329 30.68 -9.67 1.04
CA ILE A 329 30.09 -8.33 0.93
C ILE A 329 29.21 -8.09 2.16
N PHE A 330 28.97 -6.83 2.48
CA PHE A 330 28.34 -6.48 3.75
C PHE A 330 26.81 -6.42 3.66
N LYS A 331 26.27 -5.79 2.61
CA LYS A 331 24.83 -5.58 2.43
C LYS A 331 24.48 -5.18 1.00
N LEU A 332 23.24 -5.42 0.62
CA LEU A 332 22.65 -5.03 -0.66
C LEU A 332 21.20 -4.58 -0.44
N GLY A 333 20.63 -3.86 -1.41
CA GLY A 333 19.27 -3.39 -1.25
C GLY A 333 18.74 -2.52 -2.38
N ILE A 334 17.69 -1.79 -2.06
CA ILE A 334 17.12 -0.76 -2.92
C ILE A 334 17.08 0.59 -2.22
N ALA A 335 17.04 1.67 -2.99
CA ALA A 335 16.87 3.02 -2.51
C ALA A 335 16.00 3.82 -3.50
N GLU A 336 15.43 4.95 -3.06
CA GLU A 336 14.72 5.85 -3.95
C GLU A 336 15.62 6.41 -5.07
N GLU A 337 15.02 6.85 -6.17
CA GLU A 337 15.73 7.27 -7.38
C GLU A 337 16.76 8.40 -7.18
N SER A 338 16.52 9.26 -6.18
CA SER A 338 17.35 10.41 -5.82
C SER A 338 18.53 10.04 -4.90
N ALA A 339 18.59 8.79 -4.42
CA ALA A 339 19.62 8.39 -3.47
C ALA A 339 21.02 8.45 -4.11
N LEU A 340 21.90 9.20 -3.45
CA LEU A 340 23.33 9.26 -3.70
C LEU A 340 24.05 8.98 -2.39
N TYR A 341 25.13 8.21 -2.41
CA TYR A 341 25.92 7.90 -1.22
C TYR A 341 27.29 8.57 -1.30
N GLU A 342 27.66 9.32 -0.29
CA GLU A 342 28.98 9.96 -0.20
C GLU A 342 30.08 8.95 0.17
N ARG A 343 31.35 9.37 0.10
CA ARG A 343 32.47 8.50 0.47
C ARG A 343 32.35 8.14 1.94
N LYS A 344 32.57 6.86 2.28
CA LYS A 344 32.47 6.34 3.65
C LYS A 344 31.06 6.39 4.24
N GLU A 345 30.08 6.88 3.49
CA GLU A 345 28.70 6.86 3.91
C GLU A 345 28.20 5.42 3.85
N SER A 346 27.86 4.87 5.00
CA SER A 346 27.20 3.58 5.02
C SER A 346 25.76 3.76 4.53
N PRO A 347 25.25 2.90 3.64
CA PRO A 347 23.85 2.93 3.23
C PRO A 347 23.02 2.34 4.37
N PHE A 348 22.94 3.07 5.48
CA PHE A 348 21.96 2.80 6.52
C PHE A 348 20.66 3.50 6.16
N PRO A 349 19.52 2.88 6.48
CA PRO A 349 18.25 3.50 6.18
C PRO A 349 18.13 4.79 6.99
N ASN A 350 17.98 5.90 6.29
CA ASN A 350 17.63 7.18 6.87
C ASN A 350 16.40 7.73 6.15
N ARG A 351 15.69 8.65 6.80
CA ARG A 351 14.43 9.21 6.28
C ARG A 351 14.57 9.93 4.94
N GLU A 352 15.79 10.33 4.58
CA GLU A 352 16.08 11.07 3.35
C GLU A 352 16.23 10.15 2.13
N LYS A 353 16.83 8.97 2.29
CA LYS A 353 17.15 8.06 1.16
C LYS A 353 16.19 6.87 1.04
N ARG A 354 15.31 6.69 2.03
CA ARG A 354 14.22 5.69 2.09
C ARG A 354 14.66 4.32 1.54
N SER A 355 15.78 3.83 2.07
CA SER A 355 16.39 2.57 1.62
C SER A 355 15.88 1.36 2.39
N ILE A 356 15.91 0.21 1.72
CA ILE A 356 15.68 -1.12 2.30
C ILE A 356 16.96 -1.90 2.04
N LEU A 357 17.47 -2.59 3.06
CA LEU A 357 18.68 -3.40 2.93
C LEU A 357 18.50 -4.80 3.49
N TYR A 358 19.22 -5.75 2.88
CA TYR A 358 19.45 -7.09 3.36
C TYR A 358 20.93 -7.24 3.70
N LYS A 359 21.23 -7.56 4.96
CA LYS A 359 22.58 -7.66 5.51
C LYS A 359 23.08 -9.10 5.51
N SER A 360 24.41 -9.26 5.48
CA SER A 360 25.07 -10.57 5.50
C SER A 360 24.70 -11.43 6.69
N ASP A 361 24.33 -10.82 7.83
CA ASP A 361 23.85 -11.49 9.04
C ASP A 361 22.41 -12.03 8.94
N GLY A 362 21.75 -11.89 7.79
CA GLY A 362 20.39 -12.38 7.56
C GLY A 362 19.29 -11.37 7.92
N THR A 363 19.65 -10.17 8.38
CA THR A 363 18.67 -9.15 8.80
C THR A 363 18.22 -8.27 7.64
N ILE A 364 16.95 -7.85 7.68
CA ILE A 364 16.43 -6.77 6.82
C ILE A 364 16.28 -5.51 7.65
N HIS A 365 16.74 -4.36 7.14
CA HIS A 365 16.52 -3.06 7.77
C HIS A 365 15.78 -2.08 6.86
N HIS A 366 14.91 -1.26 7.45
CA HIS A 366 14.25 -0.12 6.81
C HIS A 366 13.97 0.98 7.84
N ILE A 367 14.42 2.21 7.55
CA ILE A 367 14.42 3.44 8.36
C ILE A 367 14.53 3.22 9.88
N ASP A 368 13.41 2.89 10.54
CA ASP A 368 13.27 2.78 11.99
C ASP A 368 13.12 1.31 12.47
N PHE A 369 13.35 0.30 11.61
CA PHE A 369 13.01 -1.10 11.85
C PHE A 369 14.08 -2.09 11.37
N HIS A 370 14.21 -3.23 12.08
CA HIS A 370 15.02 -4.37 11.68
C HIS A 370 14.25 -5.68 11.91
N MET A 371 14.39 -6.65 11.01
CA MET A 371 13.83 -8.00 11.14
C MET A 371 14.89 -9.07 10.98
N GLU A 372 14.80 -10.09 11.82
CA GLU A 372 15.56 -11.33 11.71
C GLU A 372 14.67 -12.42 11.10
N GLY A 373 15.27 -13.34 10.33
CA GLY A 373 14.54 -14.51 9.79
C GLY A 373 14.86 -14.90 8.35
N ASN A 374 15.67 -14.10 7.65
CA ASN A 374 16.29 -14.51 6.40
C ASN A 374 17.66 -15.18 6.65
N SER A 375 18.17 -15.91 5.66
CA SER A 375 19.38 -16.70 5.81
C SER A 375 20.65 -15.85 5.75
N VAL A 376 21.63 -16.14 6.60
CA VAL A 376 22.97 -15.53 6.53
C VAL A 376 23.60 -15.79 5.15
N PHE A 377 24.28 -14.80 4.59
CA PHE A 377 25.02 -14.93 3.33
C PHE A 377 26.47 -14.46 3.46
N GLY A 378 27.26 -14.77 2.43
CA GLY A 378 28.72 -14.64 2.42
C GLY A 378 29.29 -15.27 1.15
N LYS A 379 30.60 -15.40 1.05
CA LYS A 379 31.34 -15.91 -0.11
C LYS A 379 30.72 -17.17 -0.74
N GLY A 380 30.55 -17.14 -2.06
CA GLY A 380 30.08 -18.26 -2.88
C GLY A 380 28.56 -18.34 -3.00
N HIS A 381 27.81 -17.43 -2.36
CA HIS A 381 26.36 -17.36 -2.49
C HIS A 381 25.91 -16.51 -3.67
N THR A 382 24.83 -16.95 -4.33
CA THR A 382 24.05 -16.13 -5.25
C THR A 382 22.91 -15.48 -4.50
N ILE A 383 22.78 -14.16 -4.57
CA ILE A 383 21.73 -13.41 -3.90
C ILE A 383 20.91 -12.69 -4.97
N ALA A 384 19.58 -12.81 -4.91
CA ALA A 384 18.71 -12.08 -5.80
C ALA A 384 17.63 -11.29 -5.06
N MET A 385 17.25 -10.17 -5.65
CA MET A 385 16.14 -9.32 -5.26
C MET A 385 15.16 -9.25 -6.42
N GLU A 386 13.93 -9.69 -6.20
CA GLU A 386 12.85 -9.55 -7.17
C GLU A 386 11.93 -8.43 -6.73
N LEU A 387 11.89 -7.39 -7.56
CA LEU A 387 11.01 -6.25 -7.41
C LEU A 387 9.78 -6.46 -8.30
N ASN A 388 8.60 -6.44 -7.70
CA ASN A 388 7.32 -6.48 -8.40
C ASN A 388 6.60 -5.14 -8.22
N LEU A 389 6.72 -4.25 -9.21
CA LEU A 389 6.01 -2.97 -9.23
C LEU A 389 4.61 -3.07 -9.85
N ASN A 390 4.24 -4.24 -10.38
CA ASN A 390 2.92 -4.51 -10.94
C ASN A 390 1.93 -5.02 -9.89
N SER A 391 2.41 -5.46 -8.73
CA SER A 391 1.56 -5.93 -7.63
C SER A 391 1.01 -4.77 -6.80
N ASN A 392 -0.15 -4.97 -6.17
CA ASN A 392 -0.69 -4.05 -5.18
C ASN A 392 -0.98 -4.82 -3.87
N PRO A 393 -0.17 -4.61 -2.81
CA PRO A 393 0.97 -3.69 -2.74
C PRO A 393 2.16 -4.17 -3.58
N THR A 394 3.00 -3.24 -4.04
CA THR A 394 4.29 -3.54 -4.71
C THR A 394 5.20 -4.30 -3.75
N THR A 395 6.00 -5.25 -4.23
CA THR A 395 6.81 -6.13 -3.35
C THR A 395 8.28 -6.18 -3.72
N LEU A 396 9.14 -6.42 -2.72
CA LEU A 396 10.56 -6.78 -2.87
C LEU A 396 10.81 -8.12 -2.16
N THR A 397 11.09 -9.15 -2.94
CA THR A 397 11.34 -10.52 -2.46
C THR A 397 12.83 -10.86 -2.56
N PHE A 398 13.39 -11.53 -1.55
CA PHE A 398 14.79 -11.92 -1.53
C PHE A 398 14.95 -13.41 -1.81
N PHE A 399 16.04 -13.77 -2.48
CA PHE A 399 16.42 -15.15 -2.76
C PHE A 399 17.89 -15.37 -2.41
N LEU A 400 18.20 -16.52 -1.83
CA LEU A 400 19.56 -16.99 -1.60
C LEU A 400 19.72 -18.35 -2.28
N ASN A 401 20.67 -18.47 -3.20
CA ASN A 401 20.89 -19.65 -4.03
C ASN A 401 19.60 -20.15 -4.70
N ASN A 402 18.83 -19.23 -5.29
CA ASN A 402 17.51 -19.47 -5.90
C ASN A 402 16.39 -19.93 -4.94
N LYS A 403 16.62 -19.93 -3.63
CA LYS A 403 15.58 -20.19 -2.63
C LYS A 403 15.00 -18.88 -2.10
N GLU A 404 13.69 -18.71 -2.23
CA GLU A 404 12.97 -17.58 -1.66
C GLU A 404 13.16 -17.52 -0.13
N GLN A 405 13.37 -16.31 0.38
CA GLN A 405 13.55 -16.06 1.81
C GLN A 405 12.21 -15.76 2.50
N ASN A 406 12.16 -15.98 3.82
CA ASN A 406 10.92 -15.89 4.60
C ASN A 406 10.36 -14.47 4.65
N ILE A 407 11.25 -13.47 4.67
CA ILE A 407 10.92 -12.06 4.82
C ILE A 407 11.13 -11.35 3.49
N TYR A 408 10.09 -10.64 3.08
CA TYR A 408 10.00 -9.80 1.90
C TYR A 408 9.38 -8.47 2.33
N VAL A 409 9.56 -7.43 1.53
CA VAL A 409 9.06 -6.08 1.84
C VAL A 409 7.91 -5.74 0.90
N THR A 410 6.93 -4.97 1.39
CA THR A 410 5.80 -4.47 0.60
C THR A 410 5.80 -2.94 0.59
N HIS A 411 5.00 -2.33 -0.30
CA HIS A 411 4.88 -0.88 -0.44
C HIS A 411 6.19 -0.20 -0.86
N ILE A 412 6.91 -0.84 -1.79
CA ILE A 412 8.10 -0.28 -2.42
C ILE A 412 7.75 1.01 -3.20
N PRO A 413 8.60 2.05 -3.14
CA PRO A 413 8.39 3.27 -3.93
C PRO A 413 8.22 2.98 -5.43
N ALA A 414 7.48 3.86 -6.11
CA ALA A 414 7.15 3.71 -7.53
C ALA A 414 8.38 3.75 -8.45
N ALA A 415 9.52 4.26 -7.98
CA ALA A 415 10.78 4.32 -8.70
C ALA A 415 11.96 4.07 -7.74
N VAL A 416 12.76 3.04 -8.01
CA VAL A 416 13.89 2.65 -7.13
C VAL A 416 15.13 2.24 -7.91
N ARG A 417 16.27 2.28 -7.23
CA ARG A 417 17.57 1.80 -7.71
C ARG A 417 18.03 0.63 -6.88
N PHE A 418 18.64 -0.36 -7.51
CA PHE A 418 19.41 -1.38 -6.81
C PHE A 418 20.77 -0.83 -6.40
N TRP A 419 21.29 -1.33 -5.29
CA TRP A 419 22.64 -1.03 -4.84
C TRP A 419 23.29 -2.20 -4.08
N VAL A 420 24.63 -2.23 -4.07
CA VAL A 420 25.45 -3.19 -3.32
C VAL A 420 26.56 -2.44 -2.58
N CYS A 421 26.82 -2.83 -1.32
CA CYS A 421 27.83 -2.23 -0.46
C CYS A 421 28.96 -3.22 -0.15
N ILE A 422 30.19 -2.79 -0.42
CA ILE A 422 31.45 -3.49 -0.12
C ILE A 422 32.28 -2.62 0.83
N SER A 423 33.02 -3.23 1.76
CA SER A 423 33.73 -2.49 2.82
C SER A 423 35.20 -2.88 2.98
N ASN A 424 35.53 -4.15 2.78
CA ASN A 424 36.86 -4.66 3.08
C ASN A 424 37.69 -4.73 1.80
N LYS A 425 39.01 -4.53 1.90
CA LYS A 425 39.92 -4.74 0.77
C LYS A 425 39.73 -6.13 0.17
N GLY A 426 39.48 -6.19 -1.14
CA GLY A 426 39.27 -7.44 -1.85
C GLY A 426 37.86 -8.03 -1.75
N SER A 427 36.93 -7.41 -1.00
CA SER A 427 35.49 -7.72 -1.14
C SER A 427 35.06 -7.56 -2.60
N ALA A 428 34.37 -8.55 -3.13
CA ALA A 428 34.05 -8.60 -4.55
C ALA A 428 32.76 -9.34 -4.86
N PHE A 429 32.02 -8.83 -5.85
CA PHE A 429 30.81 -9.46 -6.38
C PHE A 429 30.74 -9.32 -7.91
N LYS A 430 29.93 -10.16 -8.54
CA LYS A 430 29.67 -10.16 -9.97
C LYS A 430 28.19 -9.99 -10.27
#